data_AF-A0A7C1L003-F1
#
_entry.id   AF-A0A7C1L003-F1
#
_cell.length_a   1.000
_cell.length_b   1.000
_cell.length_c   1.000
_cell.angle_alpha   90.00
_cell.angle_beta   90.00
_cell.angle_gamma   90.00
#
_symmetry.space_group_name_H-M   'P 1'
#
loop_
_entity.id
_entity.type
_entity.pdbx_description
1 polymer ?
#
loop_
_entity_poly.entity_id
_entity_poly.type
_entity_poly.pdbx_seq_one_letter_code
_entity_poly.pdbx_strand_id
1 'polypeptide(L)'
;MKIGTKSLLFGVHQFALHPFLVLLAWLIIYKKMPRLSSLCAIITHDWGYWGLSNMDGKEGEAHPERSAKIWVWLLKYSDFRWRVCISIMGHSRFNAAKHNMNLSMLFRADKLSMALCPSWLYLLLGNLTGEIKEYIGHGSIKGDAGKYKDVPKVSSNQIQWLIETKAHMSLMGLHGENYGPVAKQLGIK
;
A
#
# COMPACT_ATOMS: atom_id res chain seq x y z
N MET A 1 16.58 13.79 5.98
CA MET A 1 15.70 13.30 4.89
C MET A 1 14.29 13.13 5.41
N LYS A 2 13.27 13.48 4.63
CA LYS A 2 11.86 13.30 5.02
C LYS A 2 11.47 11.81 5.00
N ILE A 3 10.44 11.42 5.77
CA ILE A 3 10.07 10.02 5.98
C ILE A 3 9.74 9.29 4.67
N GLY A 4 9.06 9.94 3.72
CA GLY A 4 8.72 9.33 2.44
C GLY A 4 9.95 8.96 1.60
N THR A 5 10.98 9.82 1.58
CA THR A 5 12.25 9.48 0.91
C THR A 5 13.01 8.39 1.66
N LYS A 6 12.98 8.39 3.00
CA LYS A 6 13.57 7.31 3.79
C LYS A 6 12.89 5.97 3.48
N SER A 7 11.56 5.95 3.40
CA SER A 7 10.78 4.74 3.09
C SER A 7 11.16 4.13 1.75
N LEU A 8 11.26 4.97 0.70
CA LEU A 8 11.63 4.52 -0.65
C LEU A 8 13.06 3.97 -0.75
N LEU A 9 13.98 4.42 0.10
CA LEU A 9 15.39 4.00 0.04
C LEU A 9 15.71 2.85 1.02
N PHE A 10 15.12 2.87 2.21
CA PHE A 10 15.50 2.02 3.33
C PHE A 10 14.32 1.50 4.16
N GLY A 11 13.08 1.75 3.76
CA GLY A 11 11.88 1.39 4.52
C GLY A 11 11.03 0.33 3.87
N VAL A 12 9.77 0.27 4.29
CA VAL A 12 8.85 -0.81 3.87
C VAL A 12 8.46 -0.68 2.40
N HIS A 13 8.55 0.53 1.82
CA HIS A 13 8.31 0.79 0.39
C HIS A 13 9.62 0.88 -0.42
N GLN A 14 10.67 0.16 -0.01
CA GLN A 14 11.96 0.22 -0.68
C GLN A 14 11.83 -0.12 -2.18
N PHE A 15 12.46 0.70 -3.03
CA PHE A 15 12.26 0.71 -4.50
C PHE A 15 12.57 -0.61 -5.24
N ALA A 16 13.23 -1.58 -4.61
CA ALA A 16 13.52 -2.89 -5.21
C ALA A 16 12.74 -4.02 -4.52
N LEU A 17 12.81 -4.09 -3.19
CA LEU A 17 12.19 -5.13 -2.39
C LEU A 17 10.66 -5.10 -2.49
N HIS A 18 10.04 -3.92 -2.32
CA HIS A 18 8.58 -3.83 -2.37
C HIS A 18 8.03 -4.15 -3.76
N PRO A 19 8.52 -3.55 -4.87
CA PRO A 19 8.08 -3.95 -6.21
C PRO A 19 8.31 -5.44 -6.52
N PHE A 20 9.38 -6.05 -6.02
CA PHE A 20 9.60 -7.50 -6.14
C PHE A 20 8.49 -8.30 -5.42
N LEU A 21 8.16 -7.94 -4.18
CA LEU A 21 7.10 -8.60 -3.41
C LEU A 21 5.72 -8.38 -4.05
N VAL A 22 5.46 -7.19 -4.61
CA VAL A 22 4.22 -6.89 -5.35
C VAL A 22 4.14 -7.71 -6.63
N LEU A 23 5.25 -7.89 -7.35
CA LEU A 23 5.30 -8.77 -8.52
C LEU A 23 5.03 -10.23 -8.14
N LEU A 24 5.62 -10.72 -7.04
CA LEU A 24 5.37 -12.06 -6.53
C LEU A 24 3.88 -12.23 -6.16
N ALA A 25 3.30 -11.27 -5.43
CA ALA A 25 1.88 -11.24 -5.11
C ALA A 25 0.99 -11.24 -6.37
N TRP A 26 1.34 -10.46 -7.39
CA TRP A 26 0.66 -10.44 -8.68
C TRP A 26 0.62 -11.84 -9.31
N LEU A 27 1.76 -12.54 -9.33
CA LEU A 27 1.86 -13.89 -9.89
C LEU A 27 1.03 -14.91 -9.11
N ILE A 28 0.99 -14.79 -7.78
CA ILE A 28 0.14 -15.64 -6.91
C ILE A 28 -1.35 -15.43 -7.23
N ILE A 29 -1.79 -14.18 -7.31
CA ILE A 29 -3.22 -13.84 -7.48
C ILE A 29 -3.70 -14.10 -8.90
N TYR A 30 -2.95 -13.63 -9.90
CA TYR A 30 -3.41 -13.60 -11.29
C TYR A 30 -2.86 -14.73 -12.15
N LYS A 31 -1.86 -15.48 -11.66
CA LYS A 31 -1.23 -16.63 -12.36
C LYS A 31 -0.73 -16.29 -13.77
N LYS A 32 -0.42 -15.01 -14.01
CA LYS A 32 -0.01 -14.46 -15.31
C LYS A 32 0.95 -13.30 -15.09
N MET A 33 1.93 -13.15 -15.98
CA MET A 33 2.83 -12.01 -15.98
C MET A 33 2.05 -10.70 -16.18
N PRO A 34 2.41 -9.60 -15.47
CA PRO A 34 1.83 -8.30 -15.72
C PRO A 34 2.18 -7.83 -17.13
N ARG A 35 1.25 -7.12 -17.78
CA ARG A 35 1.56 -6.39 -19.02
C ARG A 35 2.60 -5.31 -18.71
N LEU A 36 3.34 -4.85 -19.72
CA LEU A 36 4.38 -3.83 -19.55
C LEU A 36 3.87 -2.58 -18.78
N SER A 37 2.66 -2.10 -19.08
CA SER A 37 2.07 -0.97 -18.35
C SER A 37 1.81 -1.27 -16.87
N SER A 38 1.38 -2.48 -16.55
CA SER A 38 1.16 -2.90 -15.16
C SER A 38 2.49 -3.13 -14.44
N LEU A 39 3.52 -3.63 -15.13
CA LEU A 39 4.87 -3.75 -14.58
C LEU A 39 5.46 -2.37 -14.24
N CYS A 40 5.31 -1.40 -15.14
CA CYS A 40 5.68 -0.01 -14.87
C CYS A 40 4.91 0.57 -13.67
N ALA A 41 3.62 0.28 -13.56
CA ALA A 41 2.83 0.70 -12.40
C ALA A 41 3.33 0.05 -11.10
N ILE A 42 3.62 -1.26 -11.09
CA ILE A 42 4.19 -1.98 -9.93
C ILE A 42 5.47 -1.30 -9.45
N ILE A 43 6.37 -0.95 -10.36
CA ILE A 43 7.68 -0.36 -10.00
C ILE A 43 7.53 1.06 -9.44
N THR A 44 6.56 1.83 -9.95
CA THR A 44 6.52 3.29 -9.73
C THR A 44 5.36 3.78 -8.86
N HIS A 45 4.45 2.91 -8.43
CA HIS A 45 3.24 3.34 -7.71
C HIS A 45 3.52 4.12 -6.43
N ASP A 46 4.63 3.84 -5.74
CA ASP A 46 5.03 4.52 -4.51
C ASP A 46 5.99 5.68 -4.69
N TRP A 47 6.49 5.95 -5.90
CA TRP A 47 7.50 7.01 -6.12
C TRP A 47 6.99 8.41 -5.72
N GLY A 48 5.68 8.58 -5.68
CA GLY A 48 4.98 9.75 -5.17
C GLY A 48 5.20 10.03 -3.68
N TYR A 49 5.80 9.11 -2.91
CA TYR A 49 6.27 9.36 -1.55
C TYR A 49 7.54 10.21 -1.47
N TRP A 50 8.25 10.39 -2.59
CA TRP A 50 9.51 11.13 -2.60
C TRP A 50 9.34 12.55 -2.06
N GLY A 51 10.03 12.86 -0.97
CA GLY A 51 10.00 14.18 -0.34
C GLY A 51 8.73 14.49 0.49
N LEU A 52 7.92 13.49 0.84
CA LEU A 52 6.79 13.66 1.76
C LEU A 52 7.20 13.53 3.22
N SER A 53 6.58 14.35 4.07
CA SER A 53 6.85 14.41 5.51
C SER A 53 6.11 13.34 6.33
N ASN A 54 5.14 12.67 5.72
CA ASN A 54 4.28 11.64 6.31
C ASN A 54 3.93 10.58 5.25
N MET A 55 3.71 9.34 5.68
CA MET A 55 3.29 8.23 4.80
C MET A 55 1.78 8.09 4.71
N ASP A 56 1.08 8.42 5.79
CA ASP A 56 -0.33 8.08 5.99
C ASP A 56 -1.17 9.27 6.44
N GLY A 57 -0.53 10.42 6.62
CA GLY A 57 -1.20 11.71 6.77
C GLY A 57 -1.69 12.30 5.45
N LYS A 58 -2.18 13.55 5.50
CA LYS A 58 -2.80 14.25 4.37
C LYS A 58 -1.89 14.39 3.15
N GLU A 59 -0.57 14.51 3.34
CA GLU A 59 0.36 14.58 2.20
C GLU A 59 0.61 13.19 1.62
N GLY A 60 0.82 12.19 2.49
CA GLY A 60 1.04 10.80 2.13
C GLY A 60 -0.08 10.21 1.28
N GLU A 61 -1.32 10.59 1.55
CA GLU A 61 -2.49 10.18 0.75
C GLU A 61 -2.45 10.63 -0.71
N ALA A 62 -1.69 11.68 -1.03
CA ALA A 62 -1.54 12.17 -2.39
C ALA A 62 -0.47 11.41 -3.20
N HIS A 63 0.23 10.42 -2.63
CA HIS A 63 1.26 9.67 -3.34
C HIS A 63 0.77 9.03 -4.65
N PRO A 64 -0.47 8.48 -4.81
CA PRO A 64 -0.88 7.87 -6.07
C PRO A 64 -0.99 8.92 -7.17
N GLU A 65 -1.53 10.10 -6.84
CA GLU A 65 -1.63 11.23 -7.76
C GLU A 65 -0.23 11.75 -8.14
N ARG A 66 0.70 11.83 -7.17
CA ARG A 66 2.08 12.24 -7.44
C ARG A 66 2.83 11.25 -8.33
N SER A 67 2.69 9.95 -8.07
CA SER A 67 3.24 8.89 -8.91
C SER A 67 2.68 8.94 -10.33
N ALA A 68 1.37 9.14 -10.49
CA ALA A 68 0.75 9.28 -11.81
C ALA A 68 1.27 10.53 -12.56
N LYS A 69 1.51 11.65 -11.87
CA LYS A 69 2.07 12.88 -12.47
C LYS A 69 3.46 12.68 -13.07
N ILE A 70 4.28 11.78 -12.51
CA ILE A 70 5.60 11.43 -13.09
C ILE A 70 5.41 10.89 -14.52
N TRP A 71 4.44 10.00 -14.72
CA TRP A 71 4.13 9.44 -16.05
C TRP A 71 3.49 10.44 -17.00
N VAL A 72 2.69 11.39 -16.47
CA VAL A 72 2.18 12.53 -17.24
C VAL A 72 3.31 13.39 -17.79
N TRP A 73 4.36 13.61 -16.99
CA TRP A 73 5.52 14.39 -17.38
C TRP A 73 6.44 13.63 -18.35
N LEU A 74 6.69 12.35 -18.10
CA LEU A 74 7.61 11.53 -18.92
C LEU A 74 7.10 11.25 -20.33
N LEU A 75 5.79 11.04 -20.49
CA LEU A 75 5.20 10.64 -21.76
C LEU A 75 4.10 11.63 -22.15
N LYS A 76 4.22 12.25 -23.31
CA LYS A 76 3.11 13.01 -23.91
C LYS A 76 2.15 12.06 -24.62
N TYR A 77 0.85 12.26 -24.44
CA TYR A 77 -0.27 11.62 -25.15
C TYR A 77 -0.01 10.20 -25.66
N SER A 78 -0.11 9.20 -24.78
CA SER A 78 -0.08 7.78 -25.16
C SER A 78 -1.07 6.95 -24.34
N ASP A 79 -1.65 5.93 -24.98
CA ASP A 79 -2.49 4.95 -24.28
C ASP A 79 -1.71 4.18 -23.21
N PHE A 80 -0.42 3.97 -23.45
CA PHE A 80 0.48 3.33 -22.49
C PHE A 80 0.50 4.09 -21.17
N ARG A 81 0.72 5.41 -21.24
CA ARG A 81 0.69 6.30 -20.08
C ARG A 81 -0.63 6.22 -19.33
N TRP A 82 -1.76 6.28 -20.06
CA TRP A 82 -3.07 6.19 -19.43
C TRP A 82 -3.27 4.89 -18.65
N ARG A 83 -2.85 3.75 -19.23
CA ARG A 83 -2.91 2.45 -18.55
C ARG A 83 -2.06 2.42 -17.27
N VAL A 84 -0.87 3.03 -17.28
CA VAL A 84 -0.02 3.13 -16.09
C VAL A 84 -0.69 4.04 -15.04
N CYS A 85 -1.13 5.24 -15.41
CA CYS A 85 -1.76 6.19 -14.50
C CYS A 85 -3.01 5.61 -13.82
N ILE A 86 -3.91 4.96 -14.56
CA ILE A 86 -5.12 4.34 -13.98
C ILE A 86 -4.74 3.21 -13.02
N SER A 87 -3.73 2.39 -13.38
CA SER A 87 -3.25 1.31 -12.52
C SER A 87 -2.70 1.84 -11.20
N ILE A 88 -1.92 2.92 -11.25
CA ILE A 88 -1.39 3.61 -10.07
C ILE A 88 -2.51 4.28 -9.28
N MET A 89 -3.37 5.09 -9.89
CA MET A 89 -4.42 5.80 -9.16
C MET A 89 -5.42 4.84 -8.48
N GLY A 90 -5.71 3.70 -9.11
CA GLY A 90 -6.61 2.68 -8.58
C GLY A 90 -6.01 1.73 -7.56
N HIS A 91 -4.72 1.83 -7.20
CA HIS A 91 -4.11 0.91 -6.22
C HIS A 91 -4.44 1.27 -4.76
N SER A 92 -4.97 2.47 -4.51
CA SER A 92 -5.36 2.95 -3.19
C SER A 92 -6.88 3.10 -3.11
N ARG A 93 -7.51 2.41 -2.15
CA ARG A 93 -8.95 2.49 -1.88
C ARG A 93 -9.46 3.91 -1.75
N PHE A 94 -8.77 4.71 -0.95
CA PHE A 94 -9.17 6.09 -0.65
C PHE A 94 -9.05 6.98 -1.88
N ASN A 95 -7.99 6.81 -2.66
CA ASN A 95 -7.82 7.56 -3.90
C ASN A 95 -8.86 7.15 -4.96
N ALA A 96 -9.11 5.85 -5.11
CA ALA A 96 -10.13 5.35 -6.02
C ALA A 96 -11.52 5.88 -5.65
N ALA A 97 -11.90 5.83 -4.38
CA ALA A 97 -13.16 6.39 -3.88
C ALA A 97 -13.26 7.91 -4.10
N LYS A 98 -12.19 8.66 -3.81
CA LYS A 98 -12.13 10.11 -4.03
C LYS A 98 -12.41 10.50 -5.49
N HIS A 99 -11.94 9.70 -6.43
CA HIS A 99 -12.07 9.96 -7.88
C HIS A 99 -13.19 9.15 -8.55
N ASN A 100 -14.05 8.48 -7.79
CA ASN A 100 -15.11 7.58 -8.30
C ASN A 100 -14.58 6.56 -9.33
N MET A 101 -13.41 5.98 -9.06
CA MET A 101 -12.75 5.02 -9.91
C MET A 101 -12.86 3.60 -9.35
N ASN A 102 -12.83 2.61 -10.24
CA ASN A 102 -12.66 1.22 -9.83
C ASN A 102 -11.22 0.97 -9.35
N LEU A 103 -11.08 0.04 -8.40
CA LEU A 103 -9.77 -0.45 -7.99
C LEU A 103 -9.04 -1.13 -9.14
N SER A 104 -7.74 -0.90 -9.20
CA SER A 104 -6.88 -1.56 -10.16
C SER A 104 -6.50 -2.95 -9.69
N MET A 105 -6.04 -3.79 -10.61
CA MET A 105 -5.44 -5.09 -10.26
C MET A 105 -4.22 -4.94 -9.34
N LEU A 106 -3.55 -3.78 -9.38
CA LEU A 106 -2.40 -3.50 -8.53
C LEU A 106 -2.79 -3.41 -7.05
N PHE A 107 -4.01 -2.95 -6.71
CA PHE A 107 -4.50 -2.87 -5.34
C PHE A 107 -4.31 -4.20 -4.59
N ARG A 108 -4.81 -5.31 -5.15
CA ARG A 108 -4.74 -6.61 -4.48
C ARG A 108 -3.31 -7.11 -4.34
N ALA A 109 -2.48 -6.90 -5.36
CA ALA A 109 -1.08 -7.31 -5.34
C ALA A 109 -0.27 -6.51 -4.29
N ASP A 110 -0.52 -5.20 -4.18
CA ASP A 110 0.05 -4.33 -3.15
C ASP A 110 -0.32 -4.78 -1.74
N LYS A 111 -1.59 -5.08 -1.48
CA LYS A 111 -2.00 -5.55 -0.14
C LYS A 111 -1.39 -6.90 0.23
N LEU A 112 -1.34 -7.84 -0.71
CA LEU A 112 -0.73 -9.13 -0.46
C LEU A 112 0.80 -9.02 -0.27
N SER A 113 1.49 -8.08 -0.93
CA SER A 113 2.95 -7.95 -0.82
C SER A 113 3.40 -7.68 0.61
N MET A 114 2.65 -6.86 1.36
CA MET A 114 2.90 -6.61 2.77
C MET A 114 2.86 -7.91 3.59
N ALA A 115 1.93 -8.81 3.29
CA ALA A 115 1.83 -10.10 3.96
C ALA A 115 3.01 -11.02 3.64
N LEU A 116 3.50 -10.98 2.40
CA LEU A 116 4.65 -11.77 1.93
C LEU A 116 5.99 -11.30 2.53
N CYS A 117 6.11 -10.02 2.91
CA CYS A 117 7.31 -9.51 3.55
C CYS A 117 7.56 -10.22 4.90
N PRO A 118 8.75 -10.80 5.16
CA PRO A 118 9.04 -11.41 6.46
C PRO A 118 8.85 -10.41 7.61
N SER A 119 8.17 -10.83 8.69
CA SER A 119 7.78 -9.90 9.76
C SER A 119 8.96 -9.21 10.43
N TRP A 120 10.08 -9.91 10.64
CA TRP A 120 11.30 -9.32 11.19
C TRP A 120 11.87 -8.22 10.28
N LEU A 121 11.81 -8.42 8.96
CA LEU A 121 12.32 -7.47 7.98
C LEU A 121 11.42 -6.25 7.90
N TYR A 122 10.10 -6.46 7.90
CA TYR A 122 9.13 -5.36 7.95
C TYR A 122 9.34 -4.49 9.19
N LEU A 123 9.48 -5.11 10.38
CA LEU A 123 9.74 -4.38 11.62
C LEU A 123 11.08 -3.64 11.57
N LEU A 124 12.13 -4.26 11.04
CA LEU A 124 13.44 -3.61 10.89
C LEU A 124 13.32 -2.36 10.02
N LEU A 125 12.80 -2.50 8.80
CA LEU A 125 12.69 -1.41 7.83
C LEU A 125 11.78 -0.29 8.35
N GLY A 126 10.61 -0.63 8.88
CA GLY A 126 9.65 0.34 9.40
C GLY A 126 10.14 1.07 10.65
N ASN A 127 10.99 0.45 11.48
CA ASN A 127 11.62 1.13 12.63
C ASN A 127 12.78 2.04 12.18
N LEU A 128 13.58 1.61 11.20
CA LEU A 128 14.68 2.42 10.65
C LEU A 128 14.20 3.74 10.04
N THR A 129 13.04 3.73 9.39
CA THR A 129 12.47 4.91 8.73
C THR A 129 11.56 5.73 9.66
N GLY A 130 11.00 5.10 10.69
CA GLY A 130 10.04 5.69 11.63
C GLY A 130 8.57 5.52 11.21
N GLU A 131 8.30 4.79 10.13
CA GLU A 131 6.95 4.56 9.58
C GLU A 131 6.04 3.86 10.59
N ILE A 132 6.57 2.90 11.35
CA ILE A 132 5.80 2.13 12.34
C ILE A 132 5.18 3.04 13.41
N LYS A 133 5.89 4.12 13.81
CA LYS A 133 5.38 5.06 14.79
C LYS A 133 4.18 5.84 14.25
N GLU A 134 4.21 6.18 12.97
CA GLU A 134 3.10 6.85 12.29
C GLU A 134 1.88 5.92 12.16
N TYR A 135 2.08 4.67 11.74
CA TYR A 135 0.99 3.70 11.57
C TYR A 135 0.30 3.34 12.89
N ILE A 136 1.08 3.05 13.94
CA ILE A 136 0.54 2.73 15.27
C ILE A 136 -0.17 3.94 15.88
N GLY A 137 0.40 5.15 15.73
CA GLY A 137 -0.19 6.39 16.23
C GLY A 137 -1.53 6.73 15.56
N HIS A 138 -1.68 6.47 14.26
CA HIS A 138 -2.95 6.68 13.57
C HIS A 138 -4.02 5.64 13.91
N GLY A 139 -3.62 4.39 14.18
CA GLY A 139 -4.55 3.33 14.56
C GLY A 139 -5.08 3.45 16.00
N SER A 140 -4.31 4.04 16.92
CA SER A 140 -4.72 4.24 18.32
C SER A 140 -5.66 5.43 18.54
N ILE A 141 -5.54 6.49 17.73
CA ILE A 141 -6.30 7.75 17.93
C ILE A 141 -7.69 7.72 17.25
N LYS A 142 -7.90 6.86 16.24
CA LYS A 142 -9.04 6.98 15.31
C LYS A 142 -9.99 5.76 15.27
N GLY A 143 -9.93 4.90 16.28
CA GLY A 143 -10.64 3.62 16.33
C GLY A 143 -12.16 3.64 16.14
N ASP A 144 -12.84 4.79 16.33
CA ASP A 144 -14.31 4.87 16.20
C ASP A 144 -14.79 5.83 15.08
N ALA A 145 -13.89 6.56 14.39
CA ALA A 145 -14.27 7.55 13.36
C ALA A 145 -13.33 7.70 12.15
N GLY A 146 -12.15 7.06 12.11
CA GLY A 146 -11.16 7.31 11.05
C GLY A 146 -11.05 6.27 9.93
N LYS A 147 -10.01 6.44 9.12
CA LYS A 147 -9.64 5.66 7.92
C LYS A 147 -9.56 4.13 8.12
N TYR A 148 -9.37 3.68 9.36
CA TYR A 148 -9.04 2.31 9.74
C TYR A 148 -10.12 1.62 10.59
N LYS A 149 -11.40 1.90 10.37
CA LYS A 149 -12.51 1.28 11.13
C LYS A 149 -12.53 -0.24 11.07
N ASP A 150 -11.98 -0.81 10.00
CA ASP A 150 -11.94 -2.25 9.73
C ASP A 150 -10.67 -2.93 10.27
N VAL A 151 -9.72 -2.16 10.81
CA VAL A 151 -8.48 -2.66 11.39
C VAL A 151 -8.69 -2.86 12.90
N PRO A 152 -8.24 -3.98 13.49
CA PRO A 152 -8.34 -4.20 14.92
C PRO A 152 -7.75 -3.01 15.72
N LYS A 153 -8.41 -2.64 16.84
CA LYS A 153 -7.91 -1.59 17.75
C LYS A 153 -6.50 -1.97 18.19
N VAL A 154 -5.54 -1.13 17.82
CA VAL A 154 -4.10 -1.39 17.91
C VAL A 154 -3.70 -1.76 19.32
N SER A 155 -3.16 -2.98 19.49
CA SER A 155 -2.40 -3.33 20.69
C SER A 155 -1.16 -2.42 20.82
N SER A 156 -0.74 -2.09 22.04
CA SER A 156 0.46 -1.29 22.31
C SER A 156 1.78 -1.94 21.85
N ASN A 157 1.73 -3.16 21.31
CA ASN A 157 2.86 -3.97 20.90
C ASN A 157 2.99 -4.02 19.36
N GLN A 158 4.15 -3.61 18.84
CA GLN A 158 4.44 -3.59 17.39
C GLN A 158 4.27 -4.95 16.71
N ILE A 159 4.60 -6.05 17.40
CA ILE A 159 4.51 -7.41 16.84
C ILE A 159 3.05 -7.78 16.62
N GLN A 160 2.21 -7.54 17.63
CA GLN A 160 0.79 -7.86 17.57
C GLN A 160 0.07 -6.98 16.54
N TRP A 161 0.38 -5.67 16.51
CA TRP A 161 -0.07 -4.78 15.42
C TRP A 161 0.30 -5.31 14.04
N LEU A 162 1.54 -5.80 13.87
CA LEU A 162 1.98 -6.32 12.58
C LEU A 162 1.26 -7.62 12.19
N ILE A 163 1.03 -8.53 13.14
CA ILE A 163 0.28 -9.78 12.90
C ILE A 163 -1.14 -9.44 12.41
N GLU A 164 -1.84 -8.57 13.13
CA GLU A 164 -3.21 -8.14 12.80
C GLU A 164 -3.24 -7.43 11.43
N THR A 165 -2.30 -6.51 11.20
CA THR A 165 -2.23 -5.77 9.94
C THR A 165 -1.93 -6.71 8.78
N LYS A 166 -0.98 -7.64 8.91
CA LYS A 166 -0.68 -8.62 7.85
C LYS A 166 -1.84 -9.56 7.58
N ALA A 167 -2.58 -9.99 8.60
CA ALA A 167 -3.79 -10.80 8.40
C ALA A 167 -4.86 -10.03 7.61
N HIS A 168 -5.12 -8.78 7.98
CA HIS A 168 -6.04 -7.88 7.28
C HIS A 168 -5.61 -7.64 5.81
N MET A 169 -4.33 -7.34 5.59
CA MET A 169 -3.77 -7.09 4.24
C MET A 169 -3.77 -8.35 3.37
N SER A 170 -3.56 -9.54 3.97
CA SER A 170 -3.68 -10.83 3.28
C SER A 170 -5.10 -11.05 2.77
N LEU A 171 -6.11 -10.81 3.61
CA LEU A 171 -7.51 -10.95 3.25
C LEU A 171 -7.91 -9.96 2.16
N MET A 172 -7.46 -8.70 2.23
CA MET A 172 -7.61 -7.73 1.12
C MET A 172 -7.02 -8.20 -0.19
N GLY A 173 -5.78 -8.69 -0.15
CA GLY A 173 -5.10 -9.15 -1.35
C GLY A 173 -5.82 -10.33 -1.99
N LEU A 174 -6.24 -11.31 -1.18
CA LEU A 174 -6.88 -12.52 -1.67
C LEU A 174 -8.34 -12.31 -2.10
N HIS A 175 -9.11 -11.47 -1.41
CA HIS A 175 -10.56 -11.34 -1.62
C HIS A 175 -11.02 -9.99 -2.18
N GLY A 176 -10.12 -9.01 -2.33
CA GLY A 176 -10.48 -7.65 -2.77
C GLY A 176 -11.04 -6.81 -1.63
N GLU A 177 -11.89 -5.81 -1.92
CA GLU A 177 -12.49 -4.93 -0.90
C GLU A 177 -13.72 -5.51 -0.20
N ASN A 178 -14.29 -6.61 -0.70
CA ASN A 178 -15.56 -7.16 -0.22
C ASN A 178 -15.41 -8.19 0.93
N TYR A 179 -14.24 -8.30 1.57
CA TYR A 179 -14.07 -9.17 2.73
C TYR A 179 -14.59 -8.45 3.98
N GLY A 180 -15.36 -9.16 4.82
CA GLY A 180 -15.88 -8.60 6.07
C GLY A 180 -14.76 -8.31 7.08
N PRO A 181 -15.05 -7.56 8.16
CA PRO A 181 -14.07 -7.25 9.19
C PRO A 181 -13.39 -8.52 9.69
N VAL A 182 -12.06 -8.49 9.81
CA VAL A 182 -11.22 -9.66 10.20
C VAL A 182 -11.73 -10.30 11.50
N ALA A 183 -12.19 -9.49 12.46
CA ALA A 183 -12.80 -9.97 13.71
C ALA A 183 -14.03 -10.87 13.48
N LYS A 184 -14.89 -10.52 12.52
CA LYS A 184 -16.10 -11.28 12.17
C LYS A 184 -15.75 -12.59 11.44
N GLN A 185 -14.64 -12.62 10.71
CA GLN A 185 -14.17 -13.81 10.00
C GLN A 185 -13.36 -14.77 10.89
N LEU A 186 -12.64 -14.24 11.90
CA LEU A 186 -11.87 -15.03 12.86
C LEU A 186 -12.68 -15.49 14.08
N GLY A 187 -13.96 -15.13 14.18
CA GLY A 187 -14.83 -15.53 15.30
C GLY A 187 -14.43 -14.93 16.65
N ILE A 188 -13.62 -13.86 16.64
CA ILE A 188 -13.19 -13.15 17.84
C ILE A 188 -14.32 -12.17 18.20
N LYS A 189 -15.10 -12.51 19.23
CA LYS A 189 -16.13 -11.65 19.82
C LYS A 189 -15.51 -10.55 20.67
#